data_AF-A0AAD3WBV2-F1
#
_entry.id   AF-A0AAD3WBV2-F1
#
_cell.length_a   1.000
_cell.length_b   1.000
_cell.length_c   1.000
_cell.angle_alpha   90.00
_cell.angle_beta   90.00
_cell.angle_gamma   90.00
#
_symmetry.space_group_name_H-M   'P 1'
#
loop_
_entity.id
_entity.type
_entity.pdbx_description
1 polymer ?
#
loop_
_entity_poly.entity_id
_entity_poly.type
_entity_poly.pdbx_seq_one_letter_code
_entity_poly.pdbx_strand_id
1 'polypeptide(L)'
;MKPLFGFREPIDEKRRDEIIEAIASRIEQFGMVVPAIFFLELNKPLSFLGGQALHFVSPFASVLFNTFEDYAYFFDDRKNVELLIQKLESIAAKEEERARQLKAQRKAQKAAKKAEKAGGTMLDEAIKMAAEDKPGQSK
;
A
#
# COMPACT_ATOMS: atom_id res chain seq x y z
N MET A 1 -34.49 20.18 29.53
CA MET A 1 -34.27 18.75 29.86
C MET A 1 -33.59 18.13 28.64
N LYS A 2 -32.30 17.77 28.73
CA LYS A 2 -31.59 17.06 27.64
C LYS A 2 -32.12 15.62 27.59
N PRO A 3 -32.44 15.05 26.43
CA PRO A 3 -32.92 13.67 26.36
C PRO A 3 -31.83 12.69 26.84
N LEU A 4 -32.24 11.72 27.66
CA LEU A 4 -31.39 10.67 28.26
C LEU A 4 -31.08 9.50 27.31
N PHE A 5 -31.55 9.59 26.06
CA PHE A 5 -31.23 8.67 24.97
C PHE A 5 -30.66 9.51 23.83
N GLY A 6 -29.34 9.51 23.70
CA GLY A 6 -28.68 10.15 22.57
C GLY A 6 -29.01 9.38 21.29
N PHE A 7 -29.86 9.94 20.45
CA PHE A 7 -29.76 9.70 19.01
C PHE A 7 -28.37 10.20 18.61
N ARG A 8 -27.40 9.28 18.53
CA ARG A 8 -26.01 9.58 18.17
C ARG A 8 -26.00 9.89 16.68
N GLU A 9 -25.50 11.07 16.32
CA GLU A 9 -25.52 11.49 14.91
C GLU A 9 -24.53 10.67 14.07
N PRO A 10 -24.88 10.36 12.81
CA PRO A 10 -23.96 9.76 11.88
C PRO A 10 -22.70 10.59 11.65
N ILE A 11 -21.55 9.93 11.52
CA ILE A 11 -20.37 10.61 10.97
C ILE A 11 -20.68 11.03 9.53
N ASP A 12 -20.27 12.24 9.16
CA ASP A 12 -20.39 12.70 7.79
C ASP A 12 -19.39 11.99 6.86
N GLU A 13 -19.61 12.11 5.54
CA GLU A 13 -18.76 11.45 4.54
C GLU A 13 -17.30 11.91 4.60
N LYS A 14 -17.08 13.21 4.91
CA LYS A 14 -15.73 13.76 5.01
C LYS A 14 -14.97 13.11 6.17
N ARG A 15 -15.62 12.98 7.33
CA ARG A 15 -15.04 12.38 8.52
C ARG A 15 -14.79 10.89 8.33
N ARG A 16 -15.72 10.17 7.68
CA ARG A 16 -15.51 8.78 7.27
C ARG A 16 -14.25 8.64 6.42
N ASP A 17 -14.08 9.50 5.42
CA ASP A 17 -12.94 9.44 4.49
C ASP A 17 -11.61 9.77 5.20
N GLU A 18 -11.61 10.72 6.14
CA GLU A 18 -10.46 11.01 7.00
C GLU A 18 -10.06 9.79 7.84
N ILE A 19 -11.03 9.06 8.40
CA ILE A 19 -10.79 7.84 9.18
C ILE A 19 -10.22 6.73 8.29
N ILE A 20 -10.77 6.54 7.08
CA ILE A 20 -10.25 5.58 6.11
C ILE A 20 -8.80 5.88 5.79
N GLU A 21 -8.47 7.14 5.50
CA GLU A 21 -7.10 7.53 5.15
C GLU A 21 -6.14 7.31 6.33
N ALA A 22 -6.55 7.70 7.54
CA ALA A 22 -5.75 7.53 8.75
C ALA A 22 -5.44 6.05 9.02
N ILE A 23 -6.45 5.17 8.92
CA ILE A 23 -6.28 3.72 9.14
C ILE A 23 -5.42 3.12 8.03
N ALA A 24 -5.74 3.41 6.76
CA ALA A 24 -5.02 2.86 5.61
C ALA A 24 -3.54 3.26 5.60
N SER A 25 -3.23 4.53 5.88
CA SER A 25 -1.86 5.03 5.97
C SER A 25 -1.08 4.32 7.09
N ARG A 26 -1.72 4.11 8.24
CA ARG A 26 -1.07 3.41 9.36
C ARG A 26 -0.77 1.95 9.02
N ILE A 27 -1.70 1.25 8.37
CA ILE A 27 -1.53 -0.14 7.91
C ILE A 27 -0.41 -0.24 6.87
N GLU A 28 -0.37 0.69 5.90
CA GLU A 28 0.67 0.78 4.88
C GLU A 28 2.05 0.99 5.51
N GLN A 29 2.18 1.92 6.47
CA GLN A 29 3.44 2.17 7.19
C GLN A 29 3.98 0.92 7.90
N PHE A 30 3.11 0.03 8.37
CA PHE A 30 3.51 -1.23 8.99
C PHE A 30 3.76 -2.37 8.00
N GLY A 31 3.50 -2.18 6.70
CA GLY A 31 3.62 -3.24 5.69
C GLY A 31 2.60 -4.38 5.88
N MET A 32 1.44 -4.08 6.48
CA MET A 32 0.43 -5.08 6.84
C MET A 32 -0.84 -5.02 5.96
N VAL A 33 -0.77 -4.41 4.77
CA VAL A 33 -1.94 -4.19 3.89
C VAL A 33 -2.69 -5.49 3.59
N VAL A 34 -1.99 -6.53 3.12
CA VAL A 34 -2.61 -7.81 2.75
C VAL A 34 -3.19 -8.56 3.97
N PRO A 35 -2.47 -8.73 5.09
CA PRO A 35 -3.06 -9.29 6.32
C PRO A 35 -4.27 -8.51 6.84
N ALA A 36 -4.25 -7.18 6.74
CA ALA A 36 -5.34 -6.34 7.20
C ALA A 36 -6.60 -6.52 6.34
N ILE A 37 -6.48 -6.59 5.01
CA ILE A 37 -7.60 -6.91 4.11
C ILE A 37 -8.22 -8.25 4.52
N PHE A 38 -7.40 -9.30 4.68
CA PHE A 38 -7.89 -10.61 5.07
C PHE A 38 -8.62 -10.59 6.42
N PHE A 39 -8.05 -9.92 7.42
CA PHE A 39 -8.69 -9.77 8.72
C PHE A 39 -10.04 -9.04 8.63
N LEU A 40 -10.10 -7.93 7.88
CA LEU A 40 -11.32 -7.15 7.72
C LEU A 40 -12.39 -7.95 6.96
N GLU A 41 -12.03 -8.69 5.90
CA GLU A 41 -12.93 -9.59 5.17
C GLU A 41 -13.55 -10.66 6.07
N LEU A 42 -12.72 -11.32 6.90
CA LEU A 42 -13.21 -12.33 7.85
C LEU A 42 -14.17 -11.75 8.90
N ASN A 43 -13.97 -10.48 9.27
CA ASN A 43 -14.76 -9.81 10.31
C ASN A 43 -15.88 -8.93 9.76
N LYS A 44 -16.10 -8.87 8.43
CA LYS A 44 -17.26 -8.19 7.82
C LYS A 44 -18.62 -8.53 8.46
N PRO A 45 -18.94 -9.80 8.84
CA PRO A 45 -20.22 -10.09 9.49
C PRO A 45 -20.30 -9.62 10.95
N LEU A 46 -19.18 -9.30 11.60
CA LEU A 46 -19.16 -8.83 12.99
C LEU A 46 -19.58 -7.37 13.16
N SER A 47 -19.61 -6.53 12.11
CA SER A 47 -20.21 -5.19 12.18
C SER A 47 -21.67 -5.24 12.68
N PHE A 48 -22.40 -6.35 12.44
CA PHE A 48 -23.76 -6.54 12.94
C PHE A 48 -23.84 -6.86 14.44
N LEU A 49 -22.76 -7.39 15.04
CA LEU A 49 -22.63 -7.67 16.48
C LEU A 49 -21.90 -6.53 17.23
N GLY A 50 -21.28 -5.59 16.48
CA GLY A 50 -20.54 -4.44 17.00
C GLY A 50 -21.39 -3.49 17.83
N GLY A 51 -22.65 -3.27 17.44
CA GLY A 51 -23.56 -2.37 18.16
C GLY A 51 -23.80 -2.75 19.62
N GLN A 52 -23.74 -4.03 20.00
CA GLN A 52 -23.82 -4.44 21.41
C GLN A 52 -22.45 -4.52 22.11
N ALA A 53 -21.39 -4.88 21.39
CA ALA A 53 -20.04 -4.95 21.96
C ALA A 53 -19.47 -3.57 22.31
N LEU A 54 -19.71 -2.55 21.47
CA LEU A 54 -19.29 -1.18 21.70
C LEU A 54 -20.03 -0.52 22.87
N HIS A 55 -21.31 -0.87 23.12
CA HIS A 55 -22.04 -0.41 24.30
C HIS A 55 -21.47 -0.95 25.62
N PHE A 56 -20.80 -2.10 25.60
CA PHE A 56 -20.15 -2.68 26.79
C PHE A 56 -18.77 -2.05 27.09
N VAL A 57 -18.05 -1.59 26.06
CA VAL A 57 -16.73 -0.96 26.19
C VAL A 57 -16.81 0.57 26.34
N SER A 58 -17.91 1.18 25.89
CA SER A 58 -18.19 2.63 25.95
C SER A 58 -18.03 3.29 27.33
N PRO A 59 -18.49 2.73 28.46
CA PRO A 59 -18.34 3.39 29.76
C PRO A 59 -16.89 3.51 30.26
N PHE A 60 -15.95 2.75 29.68
CA PHE A 60 -14.52 2.83 30.03
C PHE A 60 -13.70 3.67 29.05
N ALA A 61 -14.16 3.86 27.80
CA ALA A 61 -13.44 4.62 26.77
C ALA A 61 -13.87 6.11 26.68
N SER A 62 -15.11 6.43 27.06
CA SER A 62 -15.69 7.79 26.95
C SER A 62 -14.97 8.83 27.82
N VAL A 63 -14.30 8.43 28.91
CA VAL A 63 -13.56 9.33 29.78
C VAL A 63 -12.20 9.75 29.19
N LEU A 64 -11.70 9.04 28.17
CA LEU A 64 -10.32 9.22 27.69
C LEU A 64 -10.20 9.88 26.30
N PHE A 65 -11.11 9.67 25.34
CA PHE A 65 -10.95 10.26 24.00
C PHE A 65 -12.27 10.47 23.22
N ASN A 66 -12.63 11.71 22.89
CA ASN A 66 -13.71 12.04 21.94
C ASN A 66 -13.51 11.39 20.56
N THR A 67 -12.28 11.06 20.17
CA THR A 67 -11.98 10.40 18.88
C THR A 67 -12.39 8.94 18.84
N PHE A 68 -12.61 8.27 19.97
CA PHE A 68 -12.98 6.86 19.98
C PHE A 68 -14.41 6.62 19.45
N GLU A 69 -15.29 7.62 19.60
CA GLU A 69 -16.70 7.54 19.20
C GLU A 69 -16.87 7.52 17.68
N ASP A 70 -16.11 8.35 16.95
CA ASP A 70 -16.15 8.36 15.48
C ASP A 70 -15.69 7.02 14.88
N TYR A 71 -14.64 6.42 15.47
CA TYR A 71 -14.12 5.13 15.00
C TYR A 71 -15.10 4.00 15.32
N ALA A 72 -15.74 4.04 16.49
CA ALA A 72 -16.82 3.11 16.83
C ALA A 72 -17.97 3.21 15.81
N TYR A 73 -18.44 4.42 15.54
CA TYR A 73 -19.50 4.67 14.56
C TYR A 73 -19.08 4.21 13.15
N PHE A 74 -17.81 4.46 12.78
CA PHE A 74 -17.25 4.01 11.53
C PHE A 74 -17.35 2.49 11.36
N PHE A 75 -16.95 1.70 12.38
CA PHE A 75 -16.95 0.23 12.30
C PHE A 75 -18.32 -0.43 12.43
N ASP A 76 -19.33 0.27 12.97
CA ASP A 76 -20.72 -0.21 13.05
C ASP A 76 -21.39 -0.31 11.67
N ASP A 77 -21.00 0.53 10.70
CA ASP A 77 -21.51 0.43 9.32
C ASP A 77 -20.60 -0.47 8.46
N ARG A 78 -21.16 -1.59 8.01
CA ARG A 78 -20.50 -2.51 7.07
C ARG A 78 -20.00 -1.82 5.80
N LYS A 79 -20.69 -0.78 5.31
CA LYS A 79 -20.27 -0.04 4.11
C LYS A 79 -18.96 0.69 4.32
N ASN A 80 -18.73 1.23 5.51
CA ASN A 80 -17.48 1.91 5.84
C ASN A 80 -16.30 0.94 5.87
N VAL A 81 -16.51 -0.26 6.43
CA VAL A 81 -15.53 -1.35 6.40
C VAL A 81 -15.21 -1.78 4.96
N GLU A 82 -16.23 -1.86 4.10
CA GLU A 82 -16.04 -2.16 2.69
C GLU A 82 -15.19 -1.09 1.98
N LEU A 83 -15.48 0.19 2.22
CA LEU A 83 -14.70 1.31 1.65
C LEU A 83 -13.24 1.28 2.12
N LEU A 84 -12.99 0.95 3.40
CA LEU A 84 -11.63 0.77 3.91
C LEU A 84 -10.90 -0.37 3.21
N ILE A 85 -11.57 -1.51 2.99
CA ILE A 85 -10.97 -2.66 2.28
C ILE A 85 -10.62 -2.27 0.85
N GLN A 86 -11.53 -1.62 0.11
CA GLN A 86 -11.27 -1.17 -1.26
C GLN A 86 -10.07 -0.21 -1.33
N LYS A 87 -9.93 0.68 -0.33
CA LYS A 87 -8.76 1.55 -0.23
C LYS A 87 -7.47 0.74 -0.05
N LEU A 88 -7.46 -0.25 0.84
CA LEU A 88 -6.31 -1.12 1.08
C LEU A 88 -5.97 -1.98 -0.16
N GLU A 89 -6.96 -2.52 -0.86
CA GLU A 89 -6.77 -3.24 -2.12
C GLU A 89 -6.12 -2.36 -3.20
N SER A 90 -6.55 -1.10 -3.30
CA SER A 90 -5.92 -0.12 -4.20
C SER A 90 -4.44 0.11 -3.87
N ILE A 91 -4.09 0.17 -2.58
CA ILE A 91 -2.69 0.30 -2.13
C ILE A 91 -1.91 -0.95 -2.53
N ALA A 92 -2.41 -2.15 -2.22
CA ALA A 92 -1.76 -3.42 -2.56
C ALA A 92 -1.51 -3.55 -4.06
N ALA A 93 -2.48 -3.19 -4.90
CA ALA A 93 -2.34 -3.22 -6.36
C ALA A 93 -1.23 -2.27 -6.86
N LYS A 94 -1.14 -1.06 -6.29
CA LYS A 94 -0.09 -0.08 -6.62
C LYS A 94 1.29 -0.57 -6.19
N GLU A 95 1.42 -1.18 -5.01
CA GLU A 95 2.68 -1.76 -4.55
C GLU A 95 3.15 -2.88 -5.47
N GLU A 96 2.24 -3.76 -5.89
CA GLU A 96 2.55 -4.84 -6.83
C GLU A 96 3.01 -4.29 -8.18
N GLU A 97 2.32 -3.29 -8.72
CA GLU A 97 2.69 -2.65 -9.97
C GLU A 97 4.09 -2.02 -9.89
N ARG A 98 4.37 -1.24 -8.83
CA ARG A 98 5.70 -0.67 -8.58
C ARG A 98 6.77 -1.74 -8.52
N ALA A 99 6.52 -2.85 -7.82
CA ALA A 99 7.47 -3.96 -7.73
C ALA A 99 7.74 -4.62 -9.09
N ARG A 100 6.71 -4.78 -9.94
CA ARG A 100 6.85 -5.29 -11.31
C ARG A 100 7.66 -4.34 -12.19
N GLN A 101 7.37 -3.04 -12.14
CA GLN A 101 8.11 -2.02 -12.90
C GLN A 101 9.58 -1.97 -12.49
N LEU A 102 9.89 -2.01 -11.19
CA LEU A 102 11.27 -2.04 -10.68
C LEU A 102 12.04 -3.29 -11.17
N LYS A 103 11.40 -4.46 -11.18
CA LYS A 103 11.99 -5.69 -11.71
C LYS A 103 12.27 -5.59 -13.22
N ALA A 104 11.32 -5.05 -13.99
CA ALA A 104 11.47 -4.85 -15.42
C ALA A 104 12.60 -3.86 -15.75
N GLN A 105 12.66 -2.71 -15.06
CA GLN A 105 13.73 -1.72 -15.21
C GLN A 105 15.10 -2.32 -14.87
N ARG A 106 15.21 -3.07 -13.76
CA ARG A 106 16.46 -3.76 -13.40
C ARG A 106 16.91 -4.75 -14.46
N LYS A 107 15.97 -5.49 -15.09
CA LYS A 107 16.30 -6.43 -16.18
C LYS A 107 16.77 -5.68 -17.43
N ALA A 108 16.10 -4.60 -17.82
CA ALA A 108 16.48 -3.76 -18.95
C ALA A 108 17.87 -3.12 -18.75
N GLN A 109 18.14 -2.56 -17.56
CA GLN A 109 19.44 -1.99 -17.21
C GLN A 109 20.56 -3.04 -17.27
N LYS A 110 20.32 -4.26 -16.76
CA LYS A 110 21.30 -5.35 -16.85
C LYS A 110 21.57 -5.77 -18.30
N ALA A 111 20.53 -5.83 -19.14
CA ALA A 111 20.67 -6.16 -20.55
C ALA A 111 21.47 -5.07 -21.31
N ALA A 112 21.16 -3.79 -21.07
CA ALA A 112 21.87 -2.67 -21.66
C ALA A 112 23.37 -2.65 -21.26
N LYS A 113 23.67 -2.78 -19.96
CA LYS A 113 25.06 -2.86 -19.46
C LYS A 113 25.83 -4.05 -20.03
N LYS A 114 25.17 -5.20 -20.26
CA LYS A 114 25.80 -6.38 -20.88
C LYS A 114 26.09 -6.13 -22.37
N ALA A 115 25.16 -5.51 -23.09
CA ALA A 115 25.33 -5.18 -24.50
C ALA A 115 26.44 -4.13 -24.72
N GLU A 116 26.49 -3.10 -23.87
CA GLU A 116 27.53 -2.07 -23.87
C GLU A 116 28.92 -2.67 -23.60
N LYS A 117 29.03 -3.53 -22.57
CA LYS A 117 30.29 -4.21 -22.26
C LYS A 117 30.77 -5.13 -23.38
N ALA A 118 29.85 -5.87 -24.01
CA ALA A 118 30.18 -6.74 -25.14
C ALA A 118 30.60 -5.95 -26.39
N GLY A 119 29.92 -4.84 -26.69
CA GLY A 119 30.28 -3.94 -27.78
C GLY A 119 31.63 -3.25 -27.59
N GLY A 120 31.93 -2.80 -26.37
CA GLY A 120 33.24 -2.23 -26.01
C GLY A 120 34.39 -3.21 -26.23
N THR A 121 34.25 -4.46 -25.75
CA THR A 121 35.28 -5.50 -25.97
C THR A 121 35.54 -5.78 -27.44
N MET A 122 34.50 -5.84 -28.28
CA MET A 122 34.65 -6.10 -29.71
C MET A 122 35.32 -4.93 -30.44
N LEU A 123 35.01 -3.69 -30.06
CA LEU A 123 35.66 -2.49 -30.59
C LEU A 123 37.14 -2.43 -30.18
N ASP A 124 37.43 -2.69 -28.90
CA ASP A 124 38.80 -2.74 -28.38
C ASP A 124 39.65 -3.82 -29.08
N GLU A 125 39.06 -5.00 -29.33
CA GLU A 125 39.71 -6.12 -30.00
C GLU A 125 39.94 -5.84 -31.51
N ALA A 126 38.97 -5.24 -32.20
CA ALA A 126 39.12 -4.83 -33.60
C ALA A 126 40.19 -3.73 -33.79
N ILE A 127 40.25 -2.75 -32.88
CA ILE A 127 41.28 -1.71 -32.90
C ILE A 127 42.67 -2.33 -32.69
N LYS A 128 42.79 -3.30 -31.78
CA LYS A 128 44.04 -4.01 -31.54
C LYS A 128 44.50 -4.81 -32.77
N MET A 129 43.59 -5.55 -33.42
CA MET A 129 43.91 -6.28 -34.65
C MET A 129 44.36 -5.35 -35.79
N ALA A 130 43.70 -4.20 -35.95
CA ALA A 130 44.10 -3.20 -36.95
C ALA A 130 45.43 -2.50 -36.63
N ALA A 131 45.81 -2.41 -35.35
CA ALA A 131 47.10 -1.87 -34.93
C ALA A 131 48.27 -2.86 -35.07
N GLU A 132 47.98 -4.16 -34.97
CA GLU A 132 48.95 -5.26 -35.15
C GLU A 132 49.21 -5.58 -36.63
N ASP A 133 48.26 -5.29 -37.53
CA ASP A 133 48.43 -5.38 -38.99
C ASP A 133 49.19 -4.17 -39.57
N LYS A 134 50.32 -3.79 -38.95
CA LYS A 134 51.27 -2.89 -39.61
C LYS A 134 52.09 -3.73 -40.59
N PRO A 135 52.06 -3.41 -41.90
CA PRO A 135 52.78 -4.19 -42.89
C PRO A 135 54.27 -4.15 -42.54
N GLY A 136 54.81 -5.33 -42.22
CA GLY A 136 56.23 -5.57 -42.15
C GLY A 136 56.84 -5.06 -43.45
N GLN A 137 57.66 -4.02 -43.34
CA GLN A 137 58.38 -3.46 -44.46
C GLN A 137 59.24 -4.57 -45.06
N SER A 138 58.94 -4.88 -46.33
CA SER A 138 59.82 -5.63 -47.20
C SER A 138 61.14 -4.89 -47.33
N LYS A 139 62.25 -5.56 -46.99
CA LYS A 139 63.50 -5.60 -47.76
C LYS A 139 64.45 -6.64 -47.18
#